data_AF-A0A2V8J9M2-F1
#
_entry.id   AF-A0A2V8J9M2-F1
#
_cell.length_a   1.000
_cell.length_b   1.000
_cell.length_c   1.000
_cell.angle_alpha   90.00
_cell.angle_beta   90.00
_cell.angle_gamma   90.00
#
_symmetry.space_group_name_H-M   'P 1'
#
loop_
_entity.id
_entity.type
_entity.pdbx_description
1 polymer ?
#
loop_
_entity_poly.entity_id
_entity_poly.type
_entity_poly.pdbx_seq_one_letter_code
_entity_poly.pdbx_strand_id
1 'polypeptide(L)'
;HDRDLLYNLHEGGFARLRFIQEALKAIDRGQYGECVGCGEDINEKRLEAVPWATMCVRCQEETEAEDISSRMVLARPEAEETES
;
A
#
# COMPACT_ATOMS: atom_id res chain seq x y z
N HIS A 1 5.94 -26.32 -1.64
CA HIS A 1 7.12 -25.50 -1.28
C HIS A 1 7.63 -24.70 -2.48
N ASP A 2 8.22 -25.33 -3.52
CA ASP A 2 8.69 -24.57 -4.72
C ASP A 2 7.56 -23.87 -5.48
N ARG A 3 6.41 -24.52 -5.60
CA ARG A 3 5.23 -23.95 -6.26
C ARG A 3 4.70 -22.70 -5.54
N ASP A 4 4.70 -22.71 -4.22
CA ASP A 4 4.20 -21.61 -3.39
C ASP A 4 5.15 -20.40 -3.49
N LEU A 5 6.45 -20.63 -3.58
CA LEU A 5 7.45 -19.59 -3.80
C LEU A 5 7.27 -18.87 -5.15
N LEU A 6 6.98 -19.62 -6.22
CA LEU A 6 6.72 -19.06 -7.55
C LEU A 6 5.46 -18.18 -7.57
N TYR A 7 4.40 -18.59 -6.87
CA TYR A 7 3.17 -17.79 -6.76
C TYR A 7 3.40 -16.47 -6.02
N ASN A 8 4.11 -16.49 -4.88
CA ASN A 8 4.43 -15.28 -4.11
C ASN A 8 5.28 -14.27 -4.90
N LEU A 9 6.27 -14.75 -5.66
CA LEU A 9 7.08 -13.91 -6.54
C LEU A 9 6.24 -13.25 -7.66
N HIS A 10 5.27 -13.98 -8.20
CA HIS A 10 4.38 -13.50 -9.25
C HIS A 10 3.44 -12.39 -8.75
N GLU A 11 2.83 -12.58 -7.57
CA GLU A 11 1.94 -11.59 -6.96
C GLU A 11 2.64 -10.27 -6.66
N GLY A 12 3.82 -10.32 -6.03
CA GLY A 12 4.60 -9.12 -5.72
C GLY A 12 5.06 -8.36 -6.96
N GLY A 13 5.44 -9.08 -8.02
CA GLY A 13 5.83 -8.50 -9.31
C GLY A 13 4.67 -7.79 -10.00
N PHE A 14 3.49 -8.41 -10.02
CA PHE A 14 2.32 -7.80 -10.65
C PHE A 14 1.79 -6.58 -9.90
N ALA A 15 1.79 -6.61 -8.56
CA ALA A 15 1.40 -5.45 -7.77
C ALA A 15 2.27 -4.24 -8.11
N ARG A 16 3.59 -4.44 -8.20
CA ARG A 16 4.54 -3.39 -8.61
C ARG A 16 4.26 -2.86 -10.01
N LEU A 17 3.99 -3.76 -10.98
CA LEU A 17 3.64 -3.35 -12.34
C LEU A 17 2.38 -2.47 -12.38
N ARG A 18 1.36 -2.77 -11.55
CA ARG A 18 0.18 -1.91 -11.46
C ARG A 18 0.51 -0.53 -10.93
N PHE A 19 1.32 -0.44 -9.87
CA PHE A 19 1.72 0.87 -9.33
C PHE A 19 2.51 1.70 -10.35
N ILE A 20 3.40 1.07 -11.11
CA ILE A 20 4.13 1.73 -12.20
C ILE A 20 3.16 2.24 -13.28
N GLN A 21 2.18 1.42 -13.67
CA GLN A 21 1.17 1.85 -14.66
C GLN A 21 0.34 3.04 -14.18
N GLU A 22 -0.06 3.06 -12.91
CA GLU A 22 -0.79 4.20 -12.34
C GLU A 22 0.08 5.45 -12.24
N ALA A 23 1.35 5.31 -11.88
CA ALA A 23 2.30 6.42 -11.88
C ALA A 23 2.49 7.01 -13.28
N LEU A 24 2.59 6.17 -14.32
CA LEU A 24 2.65 6.61 -15.72
C LEU A 24 1.38 7.39 -16.11
N LYS A 25 0.19 6.90 -15.75
CA LYS A 25 -1.07 7.63 -15.98
C LYS A 25 -1.14 8.95 -15.20
N ALA A 26 -0.50 9.05 -14.03
CA ALA A 26 -0.42 10.29 -13.28
C ALA A 26 0.47 11.31 -13.99
N ILE A 27 1.57 10.86 -14.61
CA ILE A 27 2.43 11.69 -15.48
C ILE A 27 1.62 12.23 -16.65
N ASP A 28 0.88 11.36 -17.35
CA ASP A 28 0.05 11.78 -18.50
C ASP A 28 -1.02 12.80 -18.12
N ARG A 29 -1.50 12.76 -16.87
CA ARG A 29 -2.47 13.70 -16.31
C ARG A 29 -1.86 14.95 -15.69
N GLY A 30 -0.51 15.04 -15.62
CA GLY A 30 0.19 16.14 -14.97
C GLY A 30 0.08 16.15 -13.44
N GLN A 31 -0.31 15.03 -12.82
CA GLN A 31 -0.48 14.87 -11.37
C GLN A 31 0.63 14.03 -10.75
N TYR A 32 1.72 13.81 -11.49
CA TYR A 32 2.84 13.04 -10.99
C TYR A 32 3.57 13.81 -9.90
N GLY A 33 3.78 13.14 -8.76
CA GLY A 33 4.36 13.77 -7.58
C GLY A 33 3.33 14.49 -6.71
N GLU A 34 2.03 14.42 -7.00
CA GLU A 34 0.99 14.90 -6.08
C GLU A 34 0.48 13.75 -5.21
N CYS A 35 0.34 13.98 -3.90
CA CYS A 35 -0.17 13.00 -2.96
C CYS A 35 -1.68 12.82 -3.13
N VAL A 36 -2.14 11.60 -3.44
CA VAL A 36 -3.59 11.32 -3.57
C VAL A 36 -4.38 11.46 -2.27
N GLY A 37 -3.72 11.47 -1.11
CA GLY A 37 -4.36 11.61 0.20
C GLY A 37 -4.58 13.05 0.64
N CYS A 38 -3.58 13.92 0.45
CA CYS A 38 -3.63 15.31 0.91
C CYS A 38 -3.56 16.37 -0.19
N GLY A 39 -3.29 15.98 -1.44
CA GLY A 39 -3.12 16.91 -2.57
C GLY A 39 -1.84 17.75 -2.53
N GLU A 40 -0.93 17.48 -1.60
CA GLU A 40 0.36 18.17 -1.50
C GLU A 40 1.43 17.45 -2.33
N ASP A 41 2.49 18.17 -2.71
CA ASP A 41 3.63 17.60 -3.42
C ASP A 41 4.37 16.54 -2.58
N ILE A 42 4.70 15.41 -3.22
CA ILE A 42 5.51 14.32 -2.69
C ILE A 42 6.97 14.75 -2.75
N ASN A 43 7.69 14.55 -1.64
CA ASN A 43 9.10 14.88 -1.54
C ASN A 43 9.92 14.22 -2.68
N GLU A 44 10.74 15.01 -3.37
CA GLU A 44 11.57 14.53 -4.49
C GLU A 44 12.45 13.33 -4.10
N LYS A 45 13.05 13.33 -2.90
CA LYS A 45 13.88 12.20 -2.42
C LYS A 45 13.11 10.88 -2.35
N ARG A 46 11.79 10.95 -2.12
CA ARG A 46 10.91 9.78 -2.12
C ARG A 46 10.62 9.31 -3.54
N LEU A 47 10.40 10.23 -4.47
CA LEU A 47 10.20 9.89 -5.89
C LEU A 47 11.49 9.35 -6.53
N GLU A 48 12.67 9.81 -6.08
CA GLU A 48 13.96 9.25 -6.50
C GLU A 48 14.14 7.79 -6.02
N ALA A 49 13.75 7.50 -4.78
CA ALA A 49 13.85 6.15 -4.21
C ALA A 49 12.73 5.21 -4.70
N VAL A 50 11.51 5.73 -4.83
CA VAL A 50 10.29 5.01 -5.21
C VAL A 50 9.48 5.84 -6.20
N PRO A 51 9.77 5.76 -7.50
CA PRO A 51 9.13 6.58 -8.53
C PRO A 51 7.62 6.36 -8.67
N TRP A 52 7.12 5.18 -8.30
CA TRP A 52 5.69 4.86 -8.37
C TRP A 52 4.92 5.21 -7.10
N ALA A 53 5.51 6.00 -6.19
CA ALA A 53 4.83 6.43 -4.98
C ALA A 53 3.68 7.39 -5.29
N THR A 54 2.46 7.04 -4.88
CA THR A 54 1.25 7.84 -5.09
C THR A 54 0.85 8.68 -3.86
N MET A 55 1.47 8.42 -2.71
CA MET A 55 1.19 9.11 -1.44
C MET A 55 2.48 9.65 -0.84
N CYS A 56 2.37 10.72 -0.04
CA CYS A 56 3.47 11.22 0.78
C CYS A 56 3.70 10.31 2.01
N VAL A 57 4.84 10.48 2.69
CA VAL A 57 5.20 9.67 3.86
C VAL A 57 4.15 9.79 4.96
N ARG A 58 3.72 11.03 5.27
CA ARG A 58 2.71 11.31 6.30
C ARG A 58 1.41 10.56 6.06
N CYS A 59 0.84 10.68 4.85
CA CYS A 59 -0.41 10.00 4.52
C CYS A 59 -0.24 8.48 4.47
N GLN A 60 0.92 7.97 4.05
CA GLN A 60 1.20 6.54 4.09
C GLN A 60 1.25 6.01 5.53
N GLU A 61 1.94 6.71 6.43
CA GLU A 61 2.02 6.35 7.85
C GLU A 61 0.64 6.35 8.51
N GLU A 62 -0.22 7.31 8.16
CA GLU A 62 -1.60 7.38 8.64
C GLU A 62 -2.45 6.20 8.17
N THR A 63 -2.39 5.86 6.87
CA THR A 63 -3.10 4.69 6.34
C THR A 63 -2.58 3.37 6.95
N GLU A 64 -1.27 3.23 7.14
CA GLU A 64 -0.69 2.05 7.79
C GLU A 64 -1.13 1.95 9.26
N ALA A 65 -1.19 3.07 9.98
CA ALA A 65 -1.70 3.10 11.35
C ALA A 65 -3.19 2.73 11.44
N GLU A 66 -4.01 3.21 10.50
CA GLU A 66 -5.43 2.82 10.38
C GLU A 66 -5.57 1.32 10.05
N ASP A 67 -4.78 0.80 9.12
CA ASP A 67 -4.78 -0.62 8.75
C ASP A 67 -4.38 -1.51 9.93
N ILE A 68 -3.37 -1.12 10.70
CA ILE A 68 -2.95 -1.83 11.91
C ILE A 68 -4.05 -1.78 12.97
N SER A 69 -4.65 -0.61 13.20
CA SER A 69 -5.76 -0.44 14.13
C SER A 69 -6.97 -1.30 13.75
N SER A 70 -7.34 -1.29 12.46
CA SER A 70 -8.45 -2.06 11.91
C SER A 70 -8.20 -3.58 12.01
N ARG A 71 -6.98 -4.02 11.68
CA ARG A 71 -6.57 -5.43 11.85
C ARG A 71 -6.59 -5.89 13.30
N MET A 72 -6.21 -5.02 14.25
CA MET A 72 -6.27 -5.34 15.69
C MET A 72 -7.72 -5.46 16.19
N VAL A 73 -8.65 -4.66 15.67
CA VAL A 73 -10.09 -4.73 16.03
C VAL A 73 -10.75 -6.02 15.50
N LEU A 74 -10.28 -6.54 14.36
CA LEU A 74 -10.79 -7.78 13.76
C LEU A 74 -10.24 -9.06 14.42
N ALA A 75 -9.25 -8.96 15.30
CA ALA A 75 -8.67 -10.10 16.03
C ALA A 75 -9.45 -10.42 17.33
N ARG A 76 -10.79 -10.48 17.28
CA ARG A 76 -11.61 -10.97 18.40
C ARG A 76 -11.61 -12.51 18.37
N PRO A 77 -11.11 -13.22 19.40
CA PRO A 77 -11.17 -14.67 19.42
C PRO A 77 -12.60 -15.13 19.67
N GLU A 78 -13.11 -16.00 18.80
CA GLU A 78 -14.25 -16.87 19.11
C GLU A 78 -13.80 -17.88 20.17
N ALA A 79 -13.95 -17.55 21.45
CA ALA A 79 -13.75 -18.50 22.54
C ALA A 79 -14.53 -18.08 23.79
N GLU A 80 -15.86 -18.16 23.74
CA GLU A 80 -16.71 -18.25 24.92
C GLU A 80 -18.10 -18.79 24.51
N GLU A 81 -18.19 -20.11 24.27
CA GLU A 81 -19.45 -20.84 24.41
C GLU A 81 -19.23 -22.07 25.32
N THR A 82 -19.49 -21.81 26.60
CA THR A 82 -20.19 -22.66 27.57
C THR A 82 -19.58 -24.00 28.00
N GLU A 83 -19.05 -23.97 29.22
CA GLU A 83 -19.12 -25.04 30.21
C GLU A 83 -20.60 -25.39 30.52
N SER A 84 -21.02 -26.62 30.24
CA SER A 84 -22.09 -27.37 30.95
C SER A 84 -22.07 -28.84 30.55
#